data_AF-F5LM76-F1
#
_entry.id   AF-F5LM76-F1
#
_cell.length_a   1.000
_cell.length_b   1.000
_cell.length_c   1.000
_cell.angle_alpha   90.00
_cell.angle_beta   90.00
_cell.angle_gamma   90.00
#
_symmetry.space_group_name_H-M   'P 1'
#
loop_
_entity.id
_entity.type
_entity.pdbx_description
1 polymer ?
#
loop_
_entity_poly.entity_id
_entity_poly.type
_entity_poly.pdbx_seq_one_letter_code
_entity_poly.pdbx_strand_id
1 'polypeptide(L)'
;MIGYVLLMLLLEKGIFLLDERMGIISFFVLLLPLFCMIRWPDQPFLLYIGFCVMLIGKFVYAITATPLAGPDENHYYEQVVTYLGLGDFLHYAFEHISTYLFNSSAYPIFGLMYMPFFKFLDVSDPLVIITYNSVMLIWIAYLIYALNRSFFGYEQANRRMYEGWIILGLFVSPSFMMMTSLFAKDVTCVALGLYCTYLLLKRKYVLFLLVMLYATGLRDYAIVYTLCFYLLFTKRFKTAVAMLVVSAGVLAVKIGGLGIVNAVLLTAFLFLSPNPVNLENWETNVMYRSMEAVAMLVALAFAVLMFIRYKETRAFYGIVVVLLFAYACTLVLVGYMTVTGRDLEYGVGTIGDNMVRKKLPILPLLYMFQAYTASWTLKWLKSIRDKRRGIHERPRPVSQIQNGAGHRHPHSPSLPEAGA
;
A
#
# COMPACT_ATOMS: atom_id res chain seq x y z
N MET A 1 21.46 -9.94 -7.80
CA MET A 1 20.43 -8.88 -7.81
C MET A 1 21.05 -7.50 -7.63
N ILE A 2 21.84 -7.26 -6.57
CA ILE A 2 22.53 -5.97 -6.34
C ILE A 2 23.37 -5.55 -7.55
N GLY A 3 24.22 -6.45 -8.08
CA GLY A 3 25.00 -6.17 -9.29
C GLY A 3 24.16 -5.78 -10.51
N TYR A 4 22.97 -6.36 -10.68
CA TYR A 4 22.05 -5.97 -11.76
C TYR A 4 21.45 -4.58 -11.53
N VAL A 5 21.06 -4.25 -10.29
CA VAL A 5 20.55 -2.91 -9.94
C VAL A 5 21.63 -1.85 -10.17
N LEU A 6 22.89 -2.12 -9.78
CA LEU A 6 24.01 -1.21 -10.03
C LEU A 6 24.28 -1.04 -11.53
N LEU A 7 24.30 -2.14 -12.29
CA LEU A 7 24.46 -2.11 -13.74
C LEU A 7 23.34 -1.31 -14.41
N MET A 8 22.09 -1.55 -14.00
CA MET A 8 20.93 -0.81 -14.46
C MET A 8 21.11 0.69 -14.20
N LEU A 9 21.40 1.11 -12.96
CA LEU A 9 21.59 2.52 -12.62
C LEU A 9 22.73 3.19 -13.40
N LEU A 10 23.84 2.48 -13.61
CA LEU A 10 24.97 2.99 -14.39
C LEU A 10 24.65 3.13 -15.88
N LEU A 11 23.97 2.13 -16.46
CA LEU A 11 23.53 2.17 -17.85
C LEU A 11 22.52 3.29 -18.07
N GLU A 12 21.54 3.40 -17.17
CA GLU A 12 20.52 4.44 -17.18
C GLU A 12 21.14 5.83 -17.08
N LYS A 13 22.12 6.05 -16.19
CA LYS A 13 22.86 7.31 -16.14
C LYS A 13 23.43 7.70 -17.52
N GLY A 14 24.03 6.75 -18.23
CA GLY A 14 24.56 7.00 -19.57
C GLY A 14 23.47 7.36 -20.59
N ILE A 15 22.32 6.69 -20.54
CA ILE A 15 21.21 6.92 -21.48
C ILE A 15 20.50 8.25 -21.18
N PHE A 16 20.26 8.57 -19.91
CA PHE A 16 19.65 9.84 -19.48
C PHE A 16 20.46 11.06 -19.91
N LEU A 17 21.79 10.97 -19.94
CA LEU A 17 22.67 12.02 -20.47
C LEU A 17 22.54 12.22 -21.99
N LEU A 18 22.11 11.19 -22.72
CA LEU A 18 21.90 11.28 -24.17
C LEU A 18 20.52 11.83 -24.49
N ASP A 19 19.48 11.27 -23.88
CA ASP A 19 18.08 11.69 -24.04
C ASP A 19 17.24 11.18 -22.86
N GLU A 20 16.53 12.10 -22.18
CA GLU A 20 15.75 11.79 -20.99
C GLU A 20 14.58 10.83 -21.28
N ARG A 21 13.95 10.91 -22.45
CA ARG A 21 12.82 10.05 -22.82
C ARG A 21 13.27 8.64 -23.12
N MET A 22 14.38 8.49 -23.82
CA MET A 22 15.03 7.20 -24.05
C MET A 22 15.45 6.56 -22.74
N GLY A 23 15.94 7.35 -21.77
CA GLY A 23 16.24 6.89 -20.41
C GLY A 23 15.01 6.33 -19.70
N ILE A 24 13.87 7.04 -19.72
CA ILE A 24 12.63 6.52 -19.11
C ILE A 24 12.20 5.20 -19.76
N ILE A 25 12.27 5.10 -21.09
CA ILE A 25 11.90 3.89 -21.83
C ILE A 25 12.85 2.73 -21.48
N SER A 26 14.17 2.96 -21.53
CA SER A 26 15.17 1.95 -21.19
C SER A 26 15.03 1.50 -19.75
N PHE A 27 14.71 2.40 -18.82
CA PHE A 27 14.53 2.07 -17.42
C PHE A 27 13.42 1.02 -17.25
N PHE A 28 12.27 1.22 -17.89
CA PHE A 28 11.17 0.25 -17.83
C PHE A 28 11.50 -1.07 -18.49
N VAL A 29 12.28 -1.07 -19.58
CA VAL A 29 12.78 -2.29 -20.22
C VAL A 29 13.75 -3.04 -19.30
N LEU A 30 14.66 -2.35 -18.63
CA LEU A 30 15.61 -2.95 -17.68
C LEU A 30 14.95 -3.38 -16.37
N LEU A 31 13.77 -2.86 -16.06
CA LEU A 31 13.00 -3.24 -14.89
C LEU A 31 12.28 -4.60 -15.08
N LEU A 32 12.09 -5.06 -16.32
CA LEU A 32 11.56 -6.39 -16.66
C LEU A 32 12.45 -7.54 -16.12
N PRO A 33 13.76 -7.62 -16.43
CA PRO A 33 14.62 -8.65 -15.85
C PRO A 33 14.69 -8.57 -14.32
N LEU A 34 14.74 -7.36 -13.74
CA LEU A 34 14.73 -7.20 -12.28
C LEU A 34 13.45 -7.81 -11.68
N PHE A 35 12.30 -7.53 -12.30
CA PHE A 35 11.02 -8.12 -11.91
C PHE A 35 11.07 -9.65 -11.96
N CYS A 36 11.62 -10.24 -13.03
CA CYS A 36 11.77 -11.70 -13.14
C CYS A 36 12.75 -12.31 -12.13
N MET A 37 13.77 -11.57 -11.67
CA MET A 37 14.73 -12.03 -10.67
C MET A 37 14.15 -12.05 -9.24
N ILE A 38 13.07 -11.32 -8.98
CA ILE A 38 12.39 -11.33 -7.68
C ILE A 38 11.68 -12.67 -7.48
N ARG A 39 11.81 -13.26 -6.29
CA ARG A 39 11.12 -14.51 -5.92
C ARG A 39 9.64 -14.25 -5.68
N TRP A 40 8.85 -14.39 -6.73
CA TRP A 40 7.39 -14.26 -6.71
C TRP A 40 6.68 -15.57 -6.33
N PRO A 41 5.35 -15.56 -6.07
CA PRO A 41 4.59 -16.81 -5.99
C PRO A 41 4.62 -17.58 -7.32
N ASP A 42 4.34 -18.88 -7.28
CA ASP A 42 4.32 -19.79 -8.45
C ASP A 42 3.15 -19.48 -9.41
N GLN A 43 3.05 -18.25 -9.90
CA GLN A 43 2.03 -17.73 -10.82
C GLN A 43 2.64 -16.72 -11.81
N PRO A 44 3.70 -17.10 -12.55
CA PRO A 44 4.46 -16.17 -13.40
C PRO A 44 3.57 -15.44 -14.41
N PHE A 45 2.53 -16.10 -14.93
CA PHE A 45 1.62 -15.51 -15.90
C PHE A 45 0.79 -14.33 -15.35
N LEU A 46 0.19 -14.46 -14.17
CA LEU A 46 -0.61 -13.38 -13.57
C LEU A 46 0.25 -12.18 -13.19
N LEU A 47 1.47 -12.46 -12.75
CA LEU A 47 2.46 -11.43 -12.41
C LEU A 47 2.92 -10.67 -13.64
N TYR A 48 3.20 -11.38 -14.73
CA TYR A 48 3.56 -10.78 -16.01
C TYR A 48 2.41 -9.91 -16.56
N ILE A 49 1.17 -10.40 -16.52
CA ILE A 49 0.00 -9.59 -16.91
C ILE A 49 -0.11 -8.33 -16.06
N GLY A 50 -0.07 -8.47 -14.73
CA GLY A 50 -0.16 -7.33 -13.82
C GLY A 50 0.93 -6.29 -14.09
N PHE A 51 2.16 -6.77 -14.29
CA PHE A 51 3.31 -5.94 -14.62
C PHE A 51 3.16 -5.21 -15.96
N CYS A 52 2.72 -5.90 -17.02
CA CYS A 52 2.44 -5.28 -18.31
C CYS A 52 1.33 -4.24 -18.22
N VAL A 53 0.25 -4.54 -17.49
CA VAL A 53 -0.86 -3.59 -17.27
C VAL A 53 -0.38 -2.36 -16.50
N MET A 54 0.48 -2.55 -15.49
CA MET A 54 1.15 -1.45 -14.79
C MET A 54 1.96 -0.59 -15.76
N LEU A 55 2.82 -1.18 -16.59
CA LEU A 55 3.63 -0.42 -17.56
C LEU A 55 2.77 0.35 -18.57
N ILE A 56 1.72 -0.27 -19.10
CA ILE A 56 0.78 0.39 -20.04
C ILE A 56 0.10 1.57 -19.33
N GLY A 57 -0.42 1.36 -18.12
CA GLY A 57 -1.05 2.43 -17.36
C GLY A 57 -0.08 3.57 -17.04
N LYS A 58 1.18 3.25 -16.72
CA LYS A 58 2.25 4.23 -16.53
C LYS A 58 2.53 5.05 -17.78
N PHE A 59 2.61 4.40 -18.93
CA PHE A 59 2.82 5.07 -20.21
C PHE A 59 1.65 6.01 -20.54
N VAL A 60 0.40 5.55 -20.32
CA VAL A 60 -0.78 6.38 -20.49
C VAL A 60 -0.68 7.61 -19.58
N TYR A 61 -0.42 7.45 -18.28
CA TYR A 61 -0.30 8.57 -17.35
C TYR A 61 0.88 9.50 -17.66
N ALA A 62 2.01 8.98 -18.15
CA ALA A 62 3.15 9.80 -18.54
C ALA A 62 2.84 10.71 -19.75
N ILE A 63 1.89 10.31 -20.60
CA ILE A 63 1.46 11.09 -21.77
C ILE A 63 0.27 12.01 -21.44
N THR A 64 -0.65 11.55 -20.58
CA THR A 64 -1.93 12.25 -20.35
C THR A 64 -1.94 13.13 -19.10
N ALA A 65 -1.00 12.94 -18.17
CA ALA A 65 -0.97 13.67 -16.90
C ALA A 65 0.42 14.26 -16.63
N THR A 66 0.43 15.45 -16.02
CA THR A 66 1.68 16.04 -15.52
C THR A 66 2.04 15.37 -14.18
N PRO A 67 3.33 15.02 -13.95
CA PRO A 67 3.78 14.56 -12.64
C PRO A 67 3.65 15.65 -11.57
N LEU A 68 3.53 16.92 -12.00
CA LEU A 68 3.33 18.12 -11.21
C LEU A 68 1.87 18.57 -11.29
N ALA A 69 0.99 17.88 -10.57
CA ALA A 69 -0.46 18.14 -10.62
C ALA A 69 -0.94 19.18 -9.58
N GLY A 70 -0.14 19.47 -8.56
CA GLY A 70 -0.54 20.31 -7.44
C GLY A 70 0.64 21.04 -6.78
N PRO A 71 0.36 21.85 -5.74
CA PRO A 71 1.36 22.67 -5.07
C PRO A 71 2.43 21.85 -4.34
N ASP A 72 2.03 20.72 -3.74
CA ASP A 72 2.98 19.82 -3.07
C ASP A 72 4.01 19.28 -4.08
N GLU A 73 3.52 18.77 -5.21
CA GLU A 73 4.35 18.20 -6.28
C GLU A 73 5.33 19.22 -6.84
N ASN A 74 4.87 20.45 -7.07
CA ASN A 74 5.70 21.56 -7.50
C ASN A 74 6.82 21.87 -6.49
N HIS A 75 6.51 21.93 -5.19
CA HIS A 75 7.51 22.22 -4.17
C HIS A 75 8.56 21.11 -4.00
N TYR A 76 8.18 19.83 -4.14
CA TYR A 76 9.19 18.77 -4.14
C TYR A 76 10.10 18.89 -5.37
N TYR A 77 9.53 19.16 -6.54
CA TYR A 77 10.31 19.32 -7.75
C TYR A 77 11.22 20.56 -7.73
N GLU A 78 10.76 21.66 -7.14
CA GLU A 78 11.54 22.89 -6.97
C GLU A 78 12.86 22.63 -6.23
N GLN A 79 12.89 21.69 -5.28
CA GLN A 79 14.14 21.30 -4.60
C GLN A 79 15.14 20.63 -5.56
N VAL A 80 14.67 19.85 -6.53
CA VAL A 80 15.54 19.25 -7.56
C VAL A 80 16.22 20.34 -8.38
N VAL A 81 15.46 21.37 -8.77
CA VAL A 81 15.97 22.46 -9.62
C VAL A 81 16.85 23.42 -8.83
N THR A 82 16.48 23.74 -7.59
CA THR A 82 17.16 24.76 -6.77
C THR A 82 18.55 24.32 -6.32
N TYR A 83 18.70 23.08 -5.86
CA TYR A 83 19.98 22.60 -5.33
C TYR A 83 20.80 21.94 -6.42
N LEU A 84 21.90 22.57 -6.86
CA LEU A 84 22.77 22.02 -7.90
C LEU A 84 23.41 20.69 -7.45
N GLY A 85 24.00 20.66 -6.26
CA GLY A 85 24.61 19.47 -5.68
C GLY A 85 23.76 18.77 -4.63
N LEU A 86 24.01 17.47 -4.42
CA LEU A 86 23.46 16.74 -3.28
C LEU A 86 23.95 17.31 -1.94
N GLY A 87 25.19 17.83 -1.89
CA GLY A 87 25.77 18.44 -0.70
C GLY A 87 24.99 19.66 -0.22
N ASP A 88 24.64 20.56 -1.15
CA ASP A 88 23.86 21.78 -0.85
C ASP A 88 22.48 21.42 -0.28
N PHE A 89 21.82 20.45 -0.91
CA PHE A 89 20.55 19.94 -0.44
C PHE A 89 20.65 19.30 0.95
N LEU A 90 21.69 18.48 1.20
CA LEU A 90 21.88 17.83 2.50
C LEU A 90 22.15 18.84 3.61
N HIS A 91 22.89 19.92 3.31
CA HIS A 91 23.11 21.00 4.25
C HIS A 91 21.79 21.69 4.62
N TYR A 92 21.00 22.08 3.61
CA TYR A 92 19.66 22.65 3.81
C TYR A 92 18.74 21.70 4.60
N ALA A 93 18.69 20.42 4.22
CA ALA A 93 17.84 19.45 4.88
C ALA A 93 18.24 19.27 6.35
N PHE A 94 19.55 19.22 6.64
CA PHE A 94 20.05 19.12 8.00
C PHE A 94 19.69 20.35 8.83
N GLU A 95 19.94 21.56 8.31
CA GLU A 95 19.61 22.81 8.98
C GLU A 95 18.10 22.92 9.26
N HIS A 96 17.27 22.56 8.29
CA HIS A 96 15.82 22.58 8.45
C HIS A 96 15.35 21.59 9.52
N ILE A 97 15.87 20.35 9.49
CA ILE A 97 15.51 19.32 10.46
C ILE A 97 16.01 19.69 11.87
N SER A 98 17.22 20.23 12.01
CA SER A 98 17.77 20.63 13.31
C SER A 98 17.00 21.81 13.90
N THR A 99 16.58 22.76 13.06
CA THR A 99 15.87 23.98 13.49
C THR A 99 14.41 23.70 13.83
N TYR A 100 13.75 22.84 13.04
CA TYR A 100 12.32 22.55 13.16
C TYR A 100 12.04 21.11 13.60
N LEU A 101 12.85 20.53 14.47
CA LEU A 101 12.80 19.10 14.81
C LEU A 101 11.38 18.54 15.09
N PHE A 102 10.52 19.32 15.75
CA PHE A 102 9.15 18.92 16.12
C PHE A 102 8.07 19.44 15.16
N ASN A 103 8.42 20.25 14.16
CA ASN A 103 7.49 20.83 13.18
C ASN A 103 8.11 20.91 11.78
N SER A 104 9.00 19.96 11.46
CA SER A 104 9.75 19.98 10.20
C SER A 104 8.77 19.75 9.07
N SER A 105 8.89 20.53 8.00
CA SER A 105 8.13 20.25 6.80
C SER A 105 8.52 18.89 6.23
N ALA A 106 7.55 18.20 5.64
CA ALA A 106 7.79 16.94 4.93
C ALA A 106 8.61 17.12 3.63
N TYR A 107 8.78 18.36 3.14
CA TYR A 107 9.52 18.65 1.91
C TYR A 107 10.98 18.17 1.96
N PRO A 108 11.86 18.71 2.84
CA PRO A 108 13.25 18.26 2.91
C PRO A 108 13.36 16.79 3.30
N ILE A 109 12.44 16.28 4.13
CA ILE A 109 12.44 14.87 4.54
C ILE A 109 12.21 13.98 3.32
N PHE A 110 11.22 14.27 2.47
CA PHE A 110 11.01 13.48 1.24
C PHE A 110 12.19 13.59 0.28
N GLY A 111 12.79 14.77 0.18
CA GLY A 111 14.01 15.02 -0.62
C GLY A 111 15.16 14.09 -0.28
N LEU A 112 15.34 13.68 0.97
CA LEU A 112 16.40 12.74 1.36
C LEU A 112 16.35 11.39 0.63
N MET A 113 15.17 10.98 0.12
CA MET A 113 15.02 9.73 -0.63
C MET A 113 15.14 9.92 -2.15
N TYR A 114 14.51 10.93 -2.73
CA TYR A 114 14.50 11.10 -4.19
C TYR A 114 15.69 11.92 -4.71
N MET A 115 16.25 12.85 -3.94
CA MET A 115 17.37 13.71 -4.40
C MET A 115 18.62 12.90 -4.77
N PRO A 116 19.05 11.88 -4.01
CA PRO A 116 20.17 11.04 -4.42
C PRO A 116 19.96 10.39 -5.79
N PHE A 117 18.73 10.02 -6.12
CA PHE A 117 18.38 9.43 -7.41
C PHE A 117 18.48 10.45 -8.55
N PHE A 118 17.86 11.62 -8.41
CA PHE A 118 17.91 12.68 -9.43
C PHE A 118 19.32 13.21 -9.65
N LYS A 119 20.08 13.46 -8.57
CA LYS A 119 21.44 13.99 -8.66
C LYS A 119 22.46 12.95 -9.13
N PHE A 120 22.21 11.67 -8.90
CA PHE A 120 23.06 10.62 -9.46
C PHE A 120 22.90 10.50 -10.98
N LEU A 121 21.65 10.59 -11.47
CA LEU A 121 21.31 10.52 -12.89
C LEU A 121 21.61 11.82 -13.64
N ASP A 122 21.80 12.93 -12.92
CA ASP A 122 22.01 14.28 -13.48
C ASP A 122 20.84 14.73 -14.38
N VAL A 123 19.62 14.51 -13.90
CA VAL A 123 18.39 14.82 -14.64
C VAL A 123 17.56 15.86 -13.91
N SER A 124 16.96 16.77 -14.70
CA SER A 124 16.01 17.76 -14.22
C SER A 124 14.56 17.49 -14.63
N ASP A 125 14.26 16.61 -15.58
CA ASP A 125 12.86 16.36 -15.96
C ASP A 125 12.03 15.74 -14.80
N PRO A 126 10.91 16.36 -14.38
CA PRO A 126 10.04 15.81 -13.33
C PRO A 126 9.43 14.45 -13.71
N LEU A 127 9.32 14.08 -14.99
CA LEU A 127 8.83 12.77 -15.43
C LEU A 127 9.69 11.61 -14.93
N VAL A 128 10.97 11.84 -14.61
CA VAL A 128 11.85 10.82 -14.06
C VAL A 128 11.35 10.27 -12.73
N ILE A 129 10.54 11.01 -11.96
CA ILE A 129 9.97 10.50 -10.69
C ILE A 129 9.13 9.24 -10.88
N ILE A 130 8.55 9.05 -12.07
CA ILE A 130 7.72 7.88 -12.40
C ILE A 130 8.57 6.60 -12.30
N THR A 131 9.86 6.65 -12.68
CA THR A 131 10.79 5.52 -12.60
C THR A 131 11.05 5.12 -11.14
N TYR A 132 11.44 6.08 -10.30
CA TYR A 132 11.63 5.92 -8.86
C TYR A 132 10.38 5.35 -8.17
N ASN A 133 9.21 5.94 -8.42
CA ASN A 133 7.97 5.50 -7.82
C ASN A 133 7.51 4.11 -8.31
N SER A 134 7.92 3.70 -9.52
CA SER A 134 7.64 2.35 -10.03
C SER A 134 8.47 1.29 -9.32
N VAL A 135 9.72 1.60 -8.98
CA VAL A 135 10.54 0.75 -8.09
C VAL A 135 9.88 0.64 -6.71
N MET A 136 9.38 1.75 -6.16
CA MET A 136 8.65 1.74 -4.89
C MET A 136 7.37 0.90 -4.95
N LEU A 137 6.62 0.93 -6.05
CA LEU A 137 5.43 0.09 -6.24
C LEU A 137 5.77 -1.41 -6.27
N ILE A 138 6.83 -1.79 -6.99
CA ILE A 138 7.33 -3.17 -6.97
C ILE A 138 7.73 -3.56 -5.56
N TRP A 139 8.42 -2.68 -4.85
CA TRP A 139 8.85 -2.94 -3.48
C TRP A 139 7.67 -3.11 -2.53
N ILE A 140 6.61 -2.31 -2.67
CA ILE A 140 5.32 -2.47 -1.94
C ILE A 140 4.73 -3.85 -2.23
N ALA A 141 4.60 -4.23 -3.51
CA ALA A 141 4.06 -5.52 -3.92
C ALA A 141 4.91 -6.70 -3.42
N TYR A 142 6.23 -6.54 -3.36
CA TYR A 142 7.13 -7.53 -2.79
C TYR A 142 7.00 -7.62 -1.26
N LEU A 143 7.00 -6.49 -0.55
CA LEU A 143 6.89 -6.45 0.91
C LEU A 143 5.58 -7.06 1.39
N ILE A 144 4.46 -6.71 0.76
CA ILE A 144 3.16 -7.28 1.11
C ILE A 144 3.11 -8.78 0.83
N TYR A 145 3.73 -9.25 -0.26
CA TYR A 145 3.86 -10.67 -0.56
C TYR A 145 4.70 -11.38 0.52
N ALA A 146 5.88 -10.84 0.84
CA ALA A 146 6.79 -11.42 1.84
C ALA A 146 6.15 -11.47 3.24
N LEU A 147 5.44 -10.41 3.63
CA LEU A 147 4.65 -10.33 4.86
C LEU A 147 3.55 -11.40 4.88
N ASN A 148 2.79 -11.51 3.79
CA ASN A 148 1.73 -12.50 3.70
C ASN A 148 2.27 -13.93 3.76
N ARG A 149 3.33 -14.22 3.01
CA ARG A 149 3.94 -15.54 2.98
C ARG A 149 4.46 -15.99 4.35
N SER A 150 5.02 -15.06 5.13
CA SER A 150 5.73 -15.34 6.38
C SER A 150 4.84 -15.26 7.63
N PHE A 151 3.85 -14.37 7.64
CA PHE A 151 3.12 -14.00 8.86
C PHE A 151 1.59 -14.08 8.73
N PHE A 152 1.02 -14.18 7.52
CA PHE A 152 -0.42 -14.28 7.39
C PHE A 152 -0.93 -15.64 7.85
N GLY A 153 -1.54 -15.66 9.03
CA GLY A 153 -2.01 -16.92 9.63
C GLY A 153 -3.51 -17.19 9.50
N TYR A 154 -4.31 -16.35 8.86
CA TYR A 154 -5.76 -16.60 8.73
C TYR A 154 -6.02 -17.76 7.77
N GLU A 155 -7.12 -18.49 7.99
CA GLU A 155 -7.46 -19.63 7.13
C GLU A 155 -7.81 -19.15 5.72
N GLN A 156 -7.14 -19.72 4.72
CA GLN A 156 -7.34 -19.35 3.32
C GLN A 156 -8.00 -20.50 2.57
N ALA A 157 -9.06 -20.20 1.82
CA ALA A 157 -9.69 -21.17 0.93
C ALA A 157 -8.76 -21.61 -0.20
N ASN A 158 -7.95 -20.69 -0.74
CA ASN A 158 -6.95 -20.96 -1.76
C ASN A 158 -5.79 -19.95 -1.66
N ARG A 159 -4.67 -20.39 -1.07
CA ARG A 159 -3.48 -19.55 -0.85
C ARG A 159 -2.88 -18.99 -2.14
N ARG A 160 -2.70 -19.84 -3.15
CA ARG A 160 -2.08 -19.46 -4.43
C ARG A 160 -2.89 -18.34 -5.08
N MET A 161 -4.21 -18.48 -5.08
CA MET A 161 -5.12 -17.49 -5.62
C MET A 161 -5.16 -16.19 -4.81
N TYR A 162 -5.13 -16.29 -3.47
CA TYR A 162 -5.04 -15.14 -2.58
C TYR A 162 -3.80 -14.30 -2.86
N GLU A 163 -2.62 -14.93 -2.88
CA GLU A 163 -1.34 -14.26 -3.13
C GLU A 163 -1.30 -13.63 -4.53
N GLY A 164 -1.77 -14.35 -5.56
CA GLY A 164 -1.90 -13.83 -6.92
C GLY A 164 -2.81 -12.61 -7.04
N TRP A 165 -3.97 -12.66 -6.39
CA TRP A 165 -4.96 -11.59 -6.45
C TRP A 165 -4.46 -10.30 -5.79
N ILE A 166 -3.70 -10.40 -4.69
CA ILE A 166 -3.07 -9.24 -4.06
C ILE A 166 -2.11 -8.58 -5.04
N ILE A 167 -1.17 -9.34 -5.60
CA ILE A 167 -0.12 -8.77 -6.43
C ILE A 167 -0.70 -8.21 -7.72
N LEU A 168 -1.60 -8.95 -8.38
CA LEU A 168 -2.31 -8.48 -9.56
C LEU A 168 -3.12 -7.22 -9.23
N GLY A 169 -3.87 -7.23 -8.13
CA GLY A 169 -4.68 -6.09 -7.69
C GLY A 169 -3.85 -4.84 -7.48
N LEU A 170 -2.67 -4.96 -6.87
CA LEU A 170 -1.77 -3.82 -6.63
C LEU A 170 -1.18 -3.25 -7.91
N PHE A 171 -0.75 -4.10 -8.84
CA PHE A 171 -0.20 -3.63 -10.12
C PHE A 171 -1.28 -3.08 -11.06
N VAL A 172 -2.50 -3.60 -11.00
CA VAL A 172 -3.62 -3.16 -11.83
C VAL A 172 -4.38 -1.98 -11.19
N SER A 173 -4.11 -1.64 -9.93
CA SER A 173 -4.78 -0.57 -9.19
C SER A 173 -4.61 0.79 -9.87
N PRO A 174 -5.69 1.42 -10.37
CA PRO A 174 -5.63 2.76 -10.94
C PRO A 174 -5.17 3.80 -9.91
N SER A 175 -5.54 3.65 -8.64
CA SER A 175 -5.06 4.52 -7.56
C SER A 175 -3.54 4.44 -7.39
N PHE A 176 -2.95 3.23 -7.37
CA PHE A 176 -1.49 3.11 -7.32
C PHE A 176 -0.83 3.61 -8.59
N MET A 177 -1.34 3.28 -9.78
CA MET A 177 -0.78 3.76 -11.04
C MET A 177 -0.72 5.28 -11.10
N MET A 178 -1.83 5.95 -10.75
CA MET A 178 -1.90 7.41 -10.74
C MET A 178 -0.93 8.00 -9.70
N MET A 179 -0.99 7.54 -8.44
CA MET A 179 -0.15 8.11 -7.37
C MET A 179 1.33 7.85 -7.57
N THR A 180 1.68 6.75 -8.22
CA THR A 180 3.08 6.45 -8.57
C THR A 180 3.54 7.24 -9.79
N SER A 181 2.65 7.90 -10.53
CA SER A 181 3.01 8.79 -11.64
C SER A 181 3.13 10.26 -11.22
N LEU A 182 2.78 10.59 -9.97
CA LEU A 182 2.88 11.95 -9.42
C LEU A 182 4.17 12.13 -8.60
N PHE A 183 4.67 13.36 -8.55
CA PHE A 183 5.81 13.73 -7.70
C PHE A 183 5.36 13.91 -6.25
N ALA A 184 4.90 12.85 -5.61
CA ALA A 184 4.32 12.90 -4.27
C ALA A 184 4.94 11.87 -3.32
N LYS A 185 5.02 12.23 -2.04
CA LYS A 185 5.54 11.37 -0.96
C LYS A 185 4.67 10.13 -0.66
N ASP A 186 3.44 10.07 -1.17
CA ASP A 186 2.41 9.10 -0.76
C ASP A 186 2.84 7.64 -0.95
N VAL A 187 3.44 7.30 -2.10
CA VAL A 187 3.90 5.93 -2.40
C VAL A 187 5.04 5.53 -1.46
N THR A 188 5.99 6.45 -1.23
CA THR A 188 7.11 6.23 -0.32
C THR A 188 6.61 5.99 1.11
N CYS A 189 5.56 6.71 1.55
CA CYS A 189 4.92 6.46 2.85
C CYS A 189 4.36 5.04 2.96
N VAL A 190 3.72 4.52 1.90
CA VAL A 190 3.20 3.13 1.90
C VAL A 190 4.33 2.13 2.02
N ALA A 191 5.40 2.30 1.23
CA ALA A 191 6.57 1.42 1.23
C ALA A 191 7.22 1.38 2.63
N LEU A 192 7.45 2.54 3.24
CA LEU A 192 8.03 2.65 4.58
C LEU A 192 7.12 2.04 5.65
N GLY A 193 5.80 2.22 5.58
CA GLY A 193 4.86 1.58 6.51
C GLY A 193 4.91 0.06 6.51
N LEU A 194 4.93 -0.52 5.30
CA LEU A 194 5.08 -1.97 5.14
C LEU A 194 6.46 -2.44 5.60
N TYR A 195 7.51 -1.68 5.32
CA TYR A 195 8.87 -2.01 5.74
C TYR A 195 9.02 -1.93 7.27
N CYS A 196 8.50 -0.89 7.92
CA CYS A 196 8.42 -0.79 9.38
C CYS A 196 7.69 -2.00 9.98
N THR A 197 6.55 -2.39 9.38
CA THR A 197 5.81 -3.58 9.81
C THR A 197 6.67 -4.84 9.70
N TYR A 198 7.36 -5.02 8.57
CA TYR A 198 8.26 -6.14 8.35
C TYR A 198 9.39 -6.20 9.38
N LEU A 199 10.04 -5.06 9.65
CA LEU A 199 11.11 -4.95 10.64
C LEU A 199 10.62 -5.25 12.06
N LEU A 200 9.45 -4.74 12.43
CA LEU A 200 8.83 -4.96 13.73
C LEU A 200 8.50 -6.44 13.94
N LEU A 201 7.91 -7.11 12.93
CA LEU A 201 7.65 -8.55 12.97
C LEU A 201 8.92 -9.40 13.02
N LYS A 202 10.01 -8.93 12.41
CA LYS A 202 11.35 -9.54 12.47
C LYS A 202 12.15 -9.15 13.72
N ARG A 203 11.56 -8.40 14.67
CA ARG A 203 12.19 -7.93 15.91
C ARG A 203 13.46 -7.09 15.69
N LYS A 204 13.60 -6.44 14.53
CA LYS A 204 14.71 -5.52 14.24
C LYS A 204 14.39 -4.13 14.79
N TYR A 205 14.28 -4.01 16.12
CA TYR A 205 13.72 -2.82 16.78
C TYR A 205 14.48 -1.53 16.52
N VAL A 206 15.82 -1.56 16.52
CA VAL A 206 16.64 -0.36 16.27
C VAL A 206 16.37 0.18 14.86
N LEU A 207 16.44 -0.69 13.84
CA LEU A 207 16.16 -0.30 12.46
C LEU A 207 14.70 0.13 12.29
N PHE A 208 13.77 -0.55 12.96
CA PHE A 208 12.36 -0.14 12.99
C PHE A 208 12.19 1.28 13.53
N LEU A 209 12.84 1.63 14.64
CA LEU A 209 12.74 2.98 15.22
C LEU A 209 13.31 4.04 14.27
N LEU A 210 14.45 3.78 13.63
CA LEU A 210 15.05 4.70 12.65
C LEU A 210 14.12 4.94 11.45
N VAL A 211 13.60 3.86 10.85
CA VAL A 211 12.71 3.95 9.70
C VAL A 211 11.36 4.55 10.09
N MET A 212 10.84 4.24 11.28
CA MET A 212 9.60 4.81 11.77
C MET A 212 9.73 6.31 12.00
N LEU A 213 10.83 6.77 12.60
CA LEU A 213 11.09 8.20 12.82
C LEU A 213 11.09 8.95 11.48
N TYR A 214 11.76 8.39 10.48
CA TYR A 214 11.76 8.93 9.12
C TYR A 214 10.35 8.93 8.50
N ALA A 215 9.61 7.82 8.62
CA ALA A 215 8.23 7.71 8.10
C ALA A 215 7.27 8.69 8.78
N THR A 216 7.41 8.93 10.08
CA THR A 216 6.61 9.93 10.81
C THR A 216 6.95 11.35 10.38
N GLY A 217 8.21 11.64 10.05
CA GLY A 217 8.60 12.93 9.46
C GLY A 217 7.98 13.18 8.08
N LEU A 218 7.72 12.13 7.30
CA LEU A 218 6.96 12.26 6.05
C LEU A 218 5.45 12.39 6.29
N ARG A 219 4.93 11.68 7.29
CA ARG A 219 3.49 11.60 7.57
C ARG A 219 3.26 11.31 9.04
N ASP A 220 2.70 12.28 9.77
CA ASP A 220 2.58 12.25 11.24
C ASP A 220 1.86 11.00 11.77
N TYR A 221 0.90 10.47 11.02
CA TYR A 221 0.15 9.27 11.36
C TYR A 221 0.75 7.97 10.82
N ALA A 222 2.03 7.96 10.45
CA ALA A 222 2.72 6.77 9.93
C ALA A 222 2.68 5.58 10.89
N ILE A 223 2.75 5.89 12.18
CA ILE A 223 2.65 4.89 13.23
C ILE A 223 1.31 4.14 13.21
N VAL A 224 0.22 4.82 12.87
CA VAL A 224 -1.13 4.25 12.90
C VAL A 224 -1.28 3.18 11.83
N TYR A 225 -0.99 3.47 10.56
CA TYR A 225 -1.11 2.45 9.51
C TYR A 225 -0.10 1.31 9.67
N THR A 226 1.10 1.59 10.21
CA THR A 226 2.10 0.55 10.52
C THR A 226 1.59 -0.40 11.60
N LEU A 227 1.01 0.15 12.68
CA LEU A 227 0.40 -0.67 13.74
C LEU A 227 -0.82 -1.44 13.22
N CYS A 228 -1.62 -0.88 12.30
CA CYS A 228 -2.69 -1.62 11.65
C CYS A 228 -2.19 -2.89 10.97
N PHE A 229 -1.15 -2.80 10.13
CA PHE A 229 -0.58 -3.99 9.50
C PHE A 229 0.03 -4.95 10.53
N TYR A 230 0.77 -4.44 11.53
CA TYR A 230 1.38 -5.27 12.56
C TYR A 230 0.32 -6.07 13.37
N LEU A 231 -0.76 -5.41 13.79
CA LEU A 231 -1.83 -6.05 14.56
C LEU A 231 -2.61 -7.06 13.72
N LEU A 232 -2.79 -6.80 12.41
CA LEU A 232 -3.36 -7.75 11.47
C LEU A 232 -2.51 -9.03 11.40
N PHE A 233 -1.20 -8.91 11.12
CA PHE A 233 -0.33 -10.08 10.97
C PHE A 233 -0.09 -10.84 12.29
N THR A 234 -0.10 -10.17 13.43
CA THR A 234 0.00 -10.82 14.75
C THR A 234 -1.33 -11.34 15.29
N LYS A 235 -2.45 -11.09 14.60
CA LYS A 235 -3.83 -11.46 14.99
C LYS A 235 -4.24 -10.98 16.38
N ARG A 236 -3.71 -9.85 16.84
CA ARG A 236 -3.97 -9.33 18.19
C ARG A 236 -5.26 -8.52 18.25
N PHE A 237 -6.40 -9.20 18.10
CA PHE A 237 -7.72 -8.55 18.04
C PHE A 237 -8.02 -7.68 19.27
N LYS A 238 -7.71 -8.15 20.49
CA LYS A 238 -7.91 -7.36 21.72
C LYS A 238 -7.13 -6.05 21.72
N THR A 239 -5.87 -6.09 21.25
CA THR A 239 -5.03 -4.87 21.13
C THR A 239 -5.55 -3.94 20.03
N ALA A 240 -6.06 -4.49 18.92
CA ALA A 240 -6.72 -3.70 17.89
C ALA A 240 -7.97 -2.98 18.41
N VAL A 241 -8.79 -3.66 19.23
CA VAL A 241 -9.95 -3.03 19.88
C VAL A 241 -9.51 -1.97 20.88
N ALA A 242 -8.45 -2.20 21.66
CA ALA A 242 -7.91 -1.17 22.55
C ALA A 242 -7.44 0.07 21.77
N MET A 243 -6.72 -0.13 20.65
CA MET A 243 -6.32 0.96 19.76
C MET A 243 -7.52 1.72 19.21
N LEU A 244 -8.58 1.02 18.79
CA LEU A 244 -9.84 1.62 18.36
C LEU A 244 -10.47 2.48 19.46
N VAL A 245 -10.61 1.94 20.67
CA VAL A 245 -11.22 2.65 21.82
C VAL A 245 -10.43 3.90 22.17
N VAL A 246 -9.10 3.82 22.17
CA VAL A 246 -8.22 4.99 22.40
C VAL A 246 -8.40 6.02 21.29
N SER A 247 -8.34 5.63 20.02
CA SER A 247 -8.51 6.55 18.89
C SER A 247 -9.88 7.21 18.88
N ALA A 248 -10.95 6.44 19.12
CA ALA A 248 -12.31 6.95 19.21
C ALA A 248 -12.51 7.84 20.43
N GLY A 249 -11.93 7.49 21.59
CA GLY A 249 -11.97 8.31 22.80
C GLY A 249 -11.29 9.67 22.60
N VAL A 250 -10.09 9.70 22.01
CA VAL A 250 -9.41 10.94 21.65
C VAL A 250 -10.25 11.78 20.69
N LEU A 251 -10.86 11.14 19.68
CA LEU A 251 -11.72 11.83 18.72
C LEU A 251 -12.96 12.43 19.37
N ALA A 252 -13.62 11.69 20.26
CA ALA A 252 -14.78 12.14 21.01
C ALA A 252 -14.44 13.31 21.95
N VAL A 253 -13.26 13.29 22.58
CA VAL A 253 -12.81 14.40 23.45
C VAL A 253 -12.47 15.65 22.63
N LYS A 254 -11.86 15.51 21.45
CA LYS A 254 -11.40 16.64 20.64
C LYS A 254 -12.49 17.28 19.77
N ILE A 255 -13.40 16.48 19.22
CA ILE A 255 -14.40 16.93 18.24
C ILE A 255 -15.83 16.68 18.74
N GLY A 256 -16.03 15.78 19.70
CA GLY A 256 -17.37 15.36 20.14
C GLY A 256 -17.97 14.27 19.25
N GLY A 257 -19.29 14.09 19.37
CA GLY A 257 -20.04 13.05 18.65
C GLY A 257 -19.97 13.16 17.13
N LEU A 258 -19.83 14.38 16.59
CA LEU A 258 -19.66 14.62 15.15
C LEU A 258 -18.41 13.94 14.60
N GLY A 259 -17.30 13.95 15.35
CA GLY A 259 -16.07 13.26 14.95
C GLY A 259 -16.29 11.76 14.79
N ILE A 260 -17.04 11.14 15.71
CA ILE A 260 -17.37 9.71 15.64
C ILE A 260 -18.23 9.40 14.41
N VAL A 261 -19.27 10.20 14.14
CA VAL A 261 -20.12 10.04 12.95
C VAL A 261 -19.28 10.13 11.68
N ASN A 262 -18.40 11.13 11.60
CA ASN A 262 -17.48 11.30 10.48
C ASN A 262 -16.49 10.12 10.36
N ALA A 263 -16.04 9.51 11.45
CA ALA A 263 -15.18 8.32 11.41
C ALA A 263 -15.92 7.07 10.89
N VAL A 264 -17.19 6.89 11.26
CA VAL A 264 -18.04 5.82 10.72
C VAL A 264 -18.19 5.99 9.21
N LEU A 265 -18.59 7.19 8.77
CA LEU A 265 -18.72 7.52 7.35
C LEU A 265 -17.40 7.32 6.60
N LEU A 266 -16.30 7.80 7.17
CA LEU A 266 -14.98 7.67 6.56
C LEU A 266 -14.57 6.21 6.41
N THR A 267 -14.85 5.36 7.40
CA THR A 267 -14.56 3.92 7.32
C THR A 267 -15.24 3.28 6.10
N ALA A 268 -16.49 3.66 5.80
CA ALA A 268 -17.16 3.24 4.57
C ALA A 268 -16.52 3.88 3.33
N PHE A 269 -16.22 5.19 3.38
CA PHE A 269 -15.56 5.91 2.28
C PHE A 269 -14.20 5.36 1.89
N LEU A 270 -13.46 4.69 2.78
CA LEU A 270 -12.20 4.02 2.41
C LEU A 270 -12.41 2.95 1.33
N PHE A 271 -13.56 2.28 1.30
CA PHE A 271 -13.93 1.36 0.21
C PHE A 271 -14.53 2.11 -0.99
N LEU A 272 -15.31 3.14 -0.73
CA LEU A 272 -16.10 3.91 -1.70
C LEU A 272 -15.37 5.10 -2.34
N SER A 273 -14.08 5.33 -2.08
CA SER A 273 -13.36 6.50 -2.62
C SER A 273 -12.60 6.18 -3.91
N PRO A 274 -12.79 6.97 -5.00
CA PRO A 274 -13.72 8.10 -5.16
C PRO A 274 -15.20 7.66 -5.21
N ASN A 275 -16.13 8.52 -4.75
CA ASN A 275 -17.55 8.16 -4.61
C ASN A 275 -18.17 7.79 -5.96
N PRO A 276 -18.52 6.52 -6.21
CA PRO A 276 -19.05 6.09 -7.51
C PRO A 276 -20.48 6.61 -7.77
N VAL A 277 -21.15 7.19 -6.77
CA VAL A 277 -22.48 7.79 -6.93
C VAL A 277 -22.39 9.21 -7.51
N ASN A 278 -21.27 9.92 -7.35
CA ASN A 278 -21.09 11.22 -8.00
C ASN A 278 -20.77 11.00 -9.49
N LEU A 279 -21.62 11.52 -10.38
CA LEU A 279 -21.49 11.40 -11.83
C LEU A 279 -20.20 12.05 -12.35
N GLU A 280 -19.71 13.11 -11.71
CA GLU A 280 -18.43 13.77 -12.07
C GLU A 280 -17.23 12.81 -11.96
N ASN A 281 -17.29 11.82 -11.06
CA ASN A 281 -16.22 10.84 -10.92
C ASN A 281 -16.18 9.82 -12.07
N TRP A 282 -17.14 9.83 -12.99
CA TRP A 282 -17.17 8.97 -14.18
C TRP A 282 -16.59 9.63 -15.43
N GLU A 283 -16.12 10.87 -15.32
CA GLU A 283 -15.32 11.51 -16.37
C GLU A 283 -14.03 10.73 -16.63
N THR A 284 -13.52 10.77 -17.87
CA THR A 284 -12.41 9.95 -18.35
C THR A 284 -11.17 9.98 -17.43
N ASN A 285 -10.91 11.12 -16.80
CA ASN A 285 -9.75 11.33 -15.91
C ASN A 285 -9.89 10.64 -14.54
N VAL A 286 -11.11 10.33 -14.10
CA VAL A 286 -11.41 9.75 -12.77
C VAL A 286 -12.05 8.36 -12.88
N MET A 287 -12.63 8.03 -14.04
CA MET A 287 -13.39 6.81 -14.31
C MET A 287 -12.71 5.53 -13.81
N TYR A 288 -11.42 5.32 -14.10
CA TYR A 288 -10.72 4.11 -13.67
C TYR A 288 -10.65 3.96 -12.14
N ARG A 289 -10.49 5.07 -11.41
CA ARG A 289 -10.53 5.07 -9.94
C ARG A 289 -11.93 4.77 -9.42
N SER A 290 -12.97 5.28 -10.08
CA SER A 290 -14.36 4.96 -9.76
C SER A 290 -14.67 3.47 -9.99
N MET A 291 -14.14 2.87 -11.05
CA MET A 291 -14.24 1.42 -11.27
C MET A 291 -13.54 0.61 -10.16
N GLU A 292 -12.38 1.05 -9.68
CA GLU A 292 -11.70 0.45 -8.52
C GLU A 292 -12.57 0.53 -7.25
N ALA A 293 -13.19 1.68 -7.00
CA ALA A 293 -14.11 1.86 -5.87
C ALA A 293 -15.35 0.94 -5.97
N VAL A 294 -15.94 0.80 -7.16
CA VAL A 294 -17.02 -0.16 -7.40
C VAL A 294 -16.57 -1.59 -7.14
N ALA A 295 -15.39 -1.99 -7.62
CA ALA A 295 -14.84 -3.32 -7.38
C ALA A 295 -14.61 -3.60 -5.88
N MET A 296 -14.15 -2.60 -5.12
CA MET A 296 -13.99 -2.67 -3.67
C MET A 296 -15.34 -2.77 -2.94
N LEU A 297 -16.38 -2.07 -3.42
CA LEU A 297 -17.74 -2.15 -2.87
C LEU A 297 -18.38 -3.51 -3.12
N VAL A 298 -18.22 -4.07 -4.33
CA VAL A 298 -18.67 -5.42 -4.65
C VAL A 298 -17.96 -6.43 -3.72
N ALA A 299 -16.65 -6.27 -3.50
CA ALA A 299 -15.92 -7.10 -2.56
C ALA A 299 -16.40 -6.95 -1.11
N LEU A 300 -16.78 -5.75 -0.68
CA LEU A 300 -17.37 -5.51 0.64
C LEU A 300 -18.71 -6.25 0.79
N ALA A 301 -19.58 -6.17 -0.22
CA ALA A 301 -20.87 -6.89 -0.23
C ALA A 301 -20.66 -8.41 -0.13
N PHE A 302 -19.75 -8.97 -0.93
CA PHE A 302 -19.41 -10.39 -0.84
C PHE A 302 -18.74 -10.75 0.51
N ALA A 303 -17.97 -9.85 1.11
CA ALA A 303 -17.35 -10.10 2.41
C ALA A 303 -18.41 -10.28 3.50
N VAL A 304 -19.50 -9.50 3.48
CA VAL A 304 -20.64 -9.67 4.40
C VAL A 304 -21.28 -11.06 4.22
N LEU A 305 -21.51 -11.48 2.98
CA LEU A 305 -22.04 -12.83 2.68
C LEU A 305 -21.10 -13.93 3.19
N MET A 306 -19.79 -13.79 2.96
CA MET A 306 -18.79 -14.75 3.43
C MET A 306 -18.68 -14.77 4.96
N PHE A 307 -18.80 -13.61 5.61
CA PHE A 307 -18.80 -13.47 7.08
C PHE A 307 -19.95 -14.25 7.73
N ILE A 308 -21.15 -14.14 7.14
CA ILE A 308 -22.34 -14.87 7.60
C ILE A 308 -22.13 -16.37 7.39
N ARG A 309 -21.65 -16.77 6.21
CA ARG A 309 -21.58 -18.17 5.78
C ARG A 309 -20.43 -18.98 6.39
N TYR A 310 -19.23 -18.41 6.48
CA TYR A 310 -18.01 -19.13 6.89
C TYR A 310 -17.46 -18.55 8.20
N LYS A 311 -17.47 -19.35 9.28
CA LYS A 311 -17.03 -18.92 10.61
C LYS A 311 -15.54 -18.53 10.63
N GLU A 312 -14.75 -19.20 9.81
CA GLU A 312 -13.31 -19.04 9.62
C GLU A 312 -12.96 -17.61 9.15
N THR A 313 -13.86 -16.97 8.42
CA THR A 313 -13.63 -15.63 7.86
C THR A 313 -13.83 -14.49 8.85
N ARG A 314 -14.57 -14.75 9.93
CA ARG A 314 -15.03 -13.72 10.88
C ARG A 314 -13.87 -13.02 11.60
N ALA A 315 -12.84 -13.78 11.97
CA ALA A 315 -11.68 -13.23 12.67
C ALA A 315 -10.89 -12.24 11.80
N PHE A 316 -10.74 -12.54 10.50
CA PHE A 316 -10.05 -11.66 9.56
C PHE A 316 -10.87 -10.41 9.28
N TYR A 317 -12.15 -10.55 8.91
CA TYR A 317 -12.98 -9.37 8.62
C TYR A 317 -13.19 -8.49 9.86
N GLY A 318 -13.39 -9.10 11.03
CA GLY A 318 -13.54 -8.38 12.28
C GLY A 318 -12.33 -7.51 12.61
N ILE A 319 -11.11 -8.06 12.52
CA ILE A 319 -9.90 -7.25 12.79
C ILE A 319 -9.72 -6.15 11.74
N VAL A 320 -9.98 -6.43 10.46
CA VAL A 320 -9.83 -5.44 9.38
C VAL A 320 -10.75 -4.26 9.60
N VAL A 321 -12.03 -4.49 9.92
CA VAL A 321 -13.00 -3.42 10.19
C VAL A 321 -12.57 -2.58 11.39
N VAL A 322 -12.12 -3.21 12.49
CA VAL A 322 -11.63 -2.51 13.69
C VAL A 322 -10.43 -1.62 13.35
N LEU A 323 -9.47 -2.13 12.58
CA LEU A 323 -8.27 -1.39 12.19
C LEU A 323 -8.56 -0.25 11.21
N LEU A 324 -9.45 -0.47 10.24
CA LEU A 324 -9.90 0.57 9.31
C LEU A 324 -10.62 1.70 10.05
N PHE A 325 -11.43 1.37 11.07
CA PHE A 325 -12.09 2.37 11.89
C PHE A 325 -11.08 3.15 12.75
N ALA A 326 -10.13 2.47 13.39
CA ALA A 326 -9.08 3.14 14.15
C ALA A 326 -8.27 4.12 13.26
N TYR A 327 -7.96 3.71 12.02
CA TYR A 327 -7.31 4.56 11.02
C TYR A 327 -8.21 5.73 10.59
N ALA A 328 -9.51 5.48 10.37
CA ALA A 328 -10.47 6.52 10.05
C ALA A 328 -10.54 7.59 11.15
N CYS A 329 -10.57 7.20 12.44
CA CYS A 329 -10.51 8.14 13.55
C CYS A 329 -9.30 9.08 13.46
N THR A 330 -8.11 8.54 13.13
CA THR A 330 -6.91 9.35 12.95
C THR A 330 -7.02 10.30 11.77
N LEU A 331 -7.55 9.84 10.63
CA LEU A 331 -7.75 10.70 9.46
C LEU A 331 -8.76 11.82 9.72
N VAL A 332 -9.82 11.55 10.49
CA VAL A 332 -10.78 12.58 10.91
C VAL A 332 -10.11 13.62 11.80
N LEU A 333 -9.25 13.21 12.73
CA LEU A 333 -8.49 14.13 13.58
C LEU A 333 -7.56 15.03 12.75
N VAL A 334 -6.83 14.45 11.79
CA VAL A 334 -5.96 15.22 10.88
C VAL A 334 -6.77 16.17 10.01
N GLY A 335 -7.88 15.70 9.45
CA GLY A 335 -8.79 16.53 8.65
C GLY A 335 -9.37 17.69 9.45
N TYR A 336 -9.79 17.44 10.70
CA TYR A 336 -10.29 18.46 11.61
C TYR A 336 -9.27 19.58 11.82
N MET A 337 -8.02 19.25 12.15
CA MET A 337 -6.94 20.23 12.32
C MET A 337 -6.71 21.07 11.05
N THR A 338 -6.90 20.49 9.87
CA THR A 338 -6.75 21.22 8.60
C THR A 338 -7.93 22.16 8.33
N VAL A 339 -9.15 21.73 8.63
CA VAL A 339 -10.38 22.53 8.42
C VAL A 339 -10.42 23.71 9.39
N THR A 340 -10.17 23.46 10.68
CA THR A 340 -10.16 24.52 11.70
C THR A 340 -8.99 25.47 11.53
N GLY A 341 -7.83 24.99 11.05
CA GLY A 341 -6.70 25.85 10.71
C GLY A 341 -6.93 26.75 9.48
N ARG A 342 -8.01 26.54 8.73
CA ARG A 342 -8.46 27.39 7.61
C ARG A 342 -9.70 28.22 7.94
N ASP A 343 -10.08 28.28 9.22
CA ASP A 343 -11.29 28.97 9.71
C ASP A 343 -12.60 28.51 9.02
N LEU A 344 -12.64 27.26 8.55
CA LEU A 344 -13.84 26.67 7.94
C LEU A 344 -14.69 25.95 8.99
N GLU A 345 -16.01 25.96 8.81
CA GLU A 345 -16.93 25.23 9.68
C GLU A 345 -16.80 23.71 9.50
N TYR A 346 -16.56 23.00 10.60
CA TYR A 346 -16.46 21.54 10.60
C TYR A 346 -17.85 20.89 10.71
N GLY A 347 -18.39 20.46 9.58
CA GLY A 347 -19.69 19.78 9.46
C GLY A 347 -19.61 18.26 9.25
N VAL A 348 -20.77 17.61 9.16
CA VAL A 348 -20.87 16.19 8.76
C VAL A 348 -20.37 16.05 7.32
N GLY A 349 -19.47 15.09 7.07
CA GLY A 349 -18.90 14.86 5.75
C GLY A 349 -17.79 15.83 5.33
N THR A 350 -17.44 16.84 6.16
CA THR A 350 -16.39 17.85 5.86
C THR A 350 -14.97 17.33 6.03
N ILE A 351 -14.72 16.06 5.69
CA ILE A 351 -13.42 15.39 5.91
C ILE A 351 -12.37 15.84 4.86
N GLY A 352 -12.73 16.76 3.97
CA GLY A 352 -11.84 17.77 3.36
C GLY A 352 -10.62 17.24 2.59
N ASP A 353 -10.70 17.34 1.27
CA ASP A 353 -9.68 17.16 0.24
C ASP A 353 -8.85 15.86 0.20
N ASN A 354 -8.76 15.31 -1.01
CA ASN A 354 -7.85 14.25 -1.42
C ASN A 354 -7.90 12.96 -0.57
N MET A 355 -9.11 12.46 -0.29
CA MET A 355 -9.31 11.13 0.32
C MET A 355 -8.58 10.02 -0.44
N VAL A 356 -8.42 10.15 -1.76
CA VAL A 356 -7.65 9.22 -2.59
C VAL A 356 -6.19 9.14 -2.10
N ARG A 357 -5.54 10.27 -1.80
CA ARG A 357 -4.17 10.30 -1.24
C ARG A 357 -4.11 9.74 0.19
N LYS A 358 -5.11 10.05 1.01
CA LYS A 358 -5.19 9.57 2.41
C LYS A 358 -5.55 8.09 2.53
N LYS A 359 -6.16 7.49 1.50
CA LYS A 359 -6.44 6.06 1.38
C LYS A 359 -5.20 5.23 1.01
N LEU A 360 -4.22 5.81 0.31
CA LEU A 360 -3.10 5.06 -0.26
C LEU A 360 -2.32 4.19 0.77
N PRO A 361 -2.00 4.67 1.98
CA PRO A 361 -1.25 3.87 2.97
C PRO A 361 -1.93 2.57 3.40
N ILE A 362 -3.26 2.50 3.35
CA ILE A 362 -4.02 1.31 3.71
C ILE A 362 -4.54 0.54 2.49
N LEU A 363 -4.28 1.02 1.26
CA LEU A 363 -4.73 0.36 0.04
C LEU A 363 -4.23 -1.09 -0.06
N PRO A 364 -3.00 -1.46 0.37
CA PRO A 364 -2.58 -2.86 0.43
C PRO A 364 -3.47 -3.72 1.35
N LEU A 365 -3.96 -3.16 2.46
CA LEU A 365 -4.88 -3.84 3.37
C LEU A 365 -6.25 -4.06 2.71
N LEU A 366 -6.73 -3.10 1.92
CA LEU A 366 -7.97 -3.24 1.15
C LEU A 366 -7.85 -4.32 0.05
N TYR A 367 -6.69 -4.41 -0.62
CA TYR A 367 -6.43 -5.50 -1.56
C TYR A 367 -6.28 -6.86 -0.88
N MET A 368 -5.68 -6.94 0.31
CA MET A 368 -5.71 -8.16 1.13
C MET A 368 -7.13 -8.57 1.50
N PHE A 369 -7.99 -7.60 1.85
CA PHE A 369 -9.40 -7.83 2.13
C PHE A 369 -10.13 -8.37 0.90
N GLN A 370 -9.97 -7.72 -0.25
CA GLN A 370 -10.57 -8.13 -1.52
C GLN A 370 -10.11 -9.53 -1.95
N ALA A 371 -8.80 -9.82 -1.89
CA ALA A 371 -8.24 -11.13 -2.22
C ALA A 371 -8.77 -12.23 -1.30
N TYR A 372 -8.89 -11.95 -0.01
CA TYR A 372 -9.46 -12.88 0.96
C TYR A 372 -10.91 -13.22 0.59
N THR A 373 -11.72 -12.19 0.35
CA THR A 373 -13.11 -12.36 -0.09
C THR A 373 -13.22 -13.15 -1.38
N ALA A 374 -12.42 -12.81 -2.41
CA ALA A 374 -12.43 -13.50 -3.68
C ALA A 374 -12.14 -15.01 -3.51
N SER A 375 -11.17 -15.38 -2.66
CA SER A 375 -10.80 -16.78 -2.43
C SER A 375 -11.95 -17.60 -1.85
N TRP A 376 -12.70 -17.03 -0.91
CA TRP A 376 -13.85 -17.68 -0.29
C TRP A 376 -15.09 -17.69 -1.19
N THR A 377 -15.32 -16.62 -1.96
CA THR A 377 -16.39 -16.56 -2.95
C THR A 377 -16.20 -17.61 -4.04
N LEU A 378 -14.98 -17.81 -4.53
CA LEU A 378 -14.71 -18.85 -5.53
C LEU A 378 -14.89 -20.27 -4.97
N LYS A 379 -14.49 -20.52 -3.71
CA LYS A 379 -14.80 -21.78 -3.01
C LYS A 379 -16.31 -22.01 -2.93
N TRP A 380 -17.08 -20.96 -2.62
CA TRP A 380 -18.54 -21.04 -2.56
C TRP A 380 -19.17 -21.33 -3.93
N LEU A 381 -18.77 -20.61 -4.98
CA LEU A 381 -19.26 -20.84 -6.35
C LEU A 381 -18.93 -22.25 -6.84
N LYS A 382 -17.73 -22.76 -6.54
CA LYS A 382 -17.35 -24.14 -6.84
C LYS A 382 -18.26 -25.15 -6.14
N SER A 383 -18.55 -24.95 -4.85
CA SER A 383 -19.48 -25.80 -4.09
C SER A 383 -20.89 -25.82 -4.69
N ILE A 384 -21.41 -24.68 -5.17
CA ILE A 384 -22.71 -24.63 -5.86
C ILE A 384 -22.66 -25.43 -7.17
N ARG A 385 -21.60 -25.24 -7.96
CA ARG A 385 -21.43 -25.92 -9.24
C ARG A 385 -21.33 -27.43 -9.08
N ASP A 386 -20.57 -27.89 -8.09
CA ASP A 386 -20.36 -29.32 -7.84
C ASP A 386 -21.65 -29.98 -7.34
N LYS A 387 -22.44 -29.29 -6.49
CA LYS A 387 -23.80 -29.72 -6.11
C LYS A 387 -24.75 -29.84 -7.30
N ARG A 388 -24.73 -28.87 -8.23
CA ARG A 388 -25.56 -28.92 -9.46
C ARG A 388 -25.17 -30.06 -10.40
N ARG A 389 -23.91 -30.49 -10.38
CA ARG A 389 -23.41 -31.61 -11.20
C ARG A 389 -23.67 -32.98 -10.57
N GLY A 390 -24.37 -33.06 -9.44
CA GLY A 390 -24.59 -34.32 -8.72
C GLY A 390 -23.30 -34.91 -8.12
N ILE A 391 -22.21 -34.14 -8.08
CA ILE A 391 -20.95 -34.56 -7.45
C ILE A 391 -21.14 -34.34 -5.95
N HIS A 392 -21.68 -35.35 -5.27
CA HIS A 392 -21.64 -35.38 -3.81
C HIS A 392 -20.19 -35.62 -3.39
N GLU A 393 -19.62 -34.69 -2.61
CA GLU A 393 -18.40 -34.96 -1.87
C GLU A 393 -18.64 -36.23 -1.04
N ARG A 394 -18.06 -37.35 -1.47
CA ARG A 394 -18.09 -38.57 -0.66
C ARG A 394 -17.53 -38.19 0.71
N PRO A 395 -18.24 -38.46 1.82
CA PRO A 395 -17.71 -38.20 3.14
C PRO A 395 -16.37 -38.92 3.25
N ARG A 396 -15.30 -38.18 3.58
CA ARG A 396 -13.99 -38.78 3.80
C ARG A 396 -14.16 -39.85 4.88
N PRO A 397 -13.73 -41.10 4.64
CA PRO A 397 -13.86 -42.15 5.64
C PRO A 397 -13.15 -41.75 6.92
N VAL A 398 -13.85 -41.92 8.04
CA VAL A 398 -13.42 -41.56 9.41
C VAL A 398 -12.11 -42.24 9.82
N SER A 399 -11.69 -43.30 9.10
CA SER A 399 -10.45 -44.04 9.35
C SER A 399 -9.15 -43.27 9.05
N GLN A 400 -9.19 -42.10 8.41
CA GLN A 400 -7.98 -41.27 8.22
C GLN A 400 -7.78 -40.17 9.27
N ILE A 401 -8.71 -39.99 10.22
CA ILE A 401 -8.57 -38.97 11.28
C ILE A 401 -7.77 -39.50 12.48
N GLN A 402 -7.65 -40.82 12.66
CA GLN A 402 -6.95 -41.40 13.82
C GLN A 402 -5.48 -41.78 13.61
N ASN A 403 -4.96 -41.84 12.37
CA ASN A 403 -3.55 -42.21 12.12
C ASN A 403 -2.59 -41.02 11.93
N GLY A 404 -3.04 -39.77 12.18
CA GLY A 404 -2.20 -38.58 12.06
C GLY A 404 -1.48 -38.15 13.36
N ALA A 405 -1.72 -38.84 14.47
CA ALA A 405 -1.11 -38.54 15.77
C ALA A 405 0.08 -39.49 16.04
N GLY A 406 1.16 -39.36 15.28
CA GLY A 406 2.34 -40.20 15.50
C GLY A 406 3.45 -39.98 14.48
N HIS A 407 4.30 -38.99 14.76
CA HIS A 407 5.70 -38.79 14.36
C HIS A 407 6.00 -37.36 13.92
N ARG A 408 6.31 -36.51 14.90
CA ARG A 408 7.09 -35.29 14.66
C ARG A 408 8.56 -35.68 14.62
N HIS A 409 9.13 -35.78 13.42
CA HIS A 409 10.57 -35.62 13.25
C HIS A 409 10.92 -34.12 13.37
N PRO A 410 11.97 -33.75 14.12
CA PRO A 410 12.46 -32.38 14.13
C PRO A 410 13.19 -32.11 12.82
N HIS A 411 12.56 -31.38 11.90
CA HIS A 411 13.28 -30.77 10.78
C HIS A 411 14.04 -29.55 11.31
N SER A 412 15.36 -29.69 11.36
CA SER A 412 16.34 -28.62 11.48
C SER A 412 16.13 -27.55 10.39
N PRO A 413 16.06 -26.25 10.73
CA PRO A 413 15.98 -25.20 9.74
C PRO A 413 17.37 -24.94 9.16
N SER A 414 17.72 -25.62 8.05
CA SER A 414 18.78 -25.12 7.17
C SER A 414 18.24 -23.91 6.40
N LEU A 415 18.76 -22.75 6.79
CA LEU A 415 18.58 -21.46 6.14
C LEU A 415 18.89 -21.55 4.63
N PRO A 416 18.20 -20.81 3.76
CA PRO A 416 18.85 -20.32 2.56
C PRO A 416 19.80 -19.22 2.98
N GLU A 417 21.10 -19.46 2.79
CA GLU A 417 22.14 -18.45 2.91
C GLU A 417 21.72 -17.17 2.18
N ALA A 418 21.75 -16.07 2.93
CA ALA A 418 21.74 -14.75 2.37
C ALA A 418 23.12 -14.53 1.74
N GLY A 419 23.20 -14.66 0.42
CA GLY A 419 24.29 -14.08 -0.35
C GLY A 419 24.22 -12.56 -0.19
N ALA A 420 25.33 -12.00 0.30
CA ALA A 420 25.63 -10.58 0.37
C ALA A 420 25.49 -9.87 -0.98
#